data_AF-A0A4Q3H3D4-F1
#
_entry.id   AF-A0A4Q3H3D4-F1
#
_cell.length_a   1.000
_cell.length_b   1.000
_cell.length_c   1.000
_cell.angle_alpha   90.00
_cell.angle_beta   90.00
_cell.angle_gamma   90.00
#
_symmetry.space_group_name_H-M   'P 1'
#
loop_
_entity.id
_entity.type
_entity.pdbx_description
1 polymer ?
#
loop_
_entity_poly.entity_id
_entity_poly.type
_entity_poly.pdbx_seq_one_letter_code
_entity_poly.pdbx_strand_id
1 'polypeptide(L)'
;MADDRMLKFVGTGQAYPSKRAAEQRAEDFREIADRYAVPSAEEQSGRCSQCGVPYCTVHCPLHNHIPDWLRLTAEGRLREAYELSNSTSTMPEICGRICPQDRLCEGNCVIEFSGHGAVTIGSVEKFITDTAWEEGWVEPVVVGPARGQSVGIIGAGPAGLATAEYMRGYGYDVHVYDRHDRAGGLLTYGIPGFKLEKYVVMRRVERLKEAGIVFHQSFEVGRDASLDELRARHDTILIATGVYKARGIKAPGVGASGVVEALDYLTASNSGTASPKP
;
A
#
# COMPACT_ATOMS: atom_id res chain seq x y z
N MET A 1 -17.00 5.92 -36.81
CA MET A 1 -16.62 6.32 -35.45
C MET A 1 -15.86 5.15 -34.87
N ALA A 2 -14.54 5.30 -34.74
CA ALA A 2 -13.69 4.24 -34.22
C ALA A 2 -14.19 3.81 -32.84
N ASP A 3 -14.00 2.53 -32.53
CA ASP A 3 -14.45 1.86 -31.31
C ASP A 3 -13.83 2.54 -30.07
N ASP A 4 -14.46 3.61 -29.57
CA ASP A 4 -14.01 4.34 -28.38
C ASP A 4 -14.00 3.36 -27.21
N ARG A 5 -12.83 3.17 -26.59
CA ARG A 5 -12.64 2.21 -25.48
C ARG A 5 -13.20 2.73 -24.16
N MET A 6 -13.54 4.02 -24.08
CA MET A 6 -14.03 4.69 -22.87
C MET A 6 -15.56 4.88 -22.91
N LEU A 7 -16.10 5.51 -21.86
CA LEU A 7 -17.52 5.88 -21.73
C LEU A 7 -18.50 4.69 -21.77
N LYS A 8 -18.05 3.48 -21.37
CA LYS A 8 -18.87 2.25 -21.44
C LYS A 8 -19.85 2.06 -20.28
N PHE A 9 -19.90 2.97 -19.31
CA PHE A 9 -20.70 2.82 -18.09
C PHE A 9 -22.22 2.69 -18.30
N VAL A 10 -22.75 3.06 -19.48
CA VAL A 10 -24.17 2.89 -19.82
C VAL A 10 -24.49 1.43 -20.18
N GLY A 11 -23.58 0.74 -20.85
CA GLY A 11 -23.76 -0.65 -21.30
C GLY A 11 -23.06 -1.70 -20.43
N THR A 12 -22.09 -1.27 -19.62
CA THR A 12 -21.24 -2.14 -18.80
C THR A 12 -21.47 -1.84 -17.32
N GLY A 13 -22.01 -2.82 -16.59
CA GLY A 13 -22.19 -2.76 -15.15
C GLY A 13 -20.88 -2.83 -14.37
N GLN A 14 -20.91 -2.34 -13.12
CA GLN A 14 -19.79 -2.48 -12.20
C GLN A 14 -19.58 -3.95 -11.84
N ALA A 15 -18.35 -4.43 -11.98
CA ALA A 15 -17.98 -5.78 -11.58
C ALA A 15 -16.61 -5.76 -10.90
N TYR A 16 -16.55 -6.21 -9.64
CA TYR A 16 -15.31 -6.44 -8.92
C TYR A 16 -14.68 -7.79 -9.31
N PRO A 17 -13.38 -8.01 -9.07
CA PRO A 17 -12.77 -9.33 -9.20
C PRO A 17 -13.50 -10.38 -8.36
N SER A 18 -13.44 -11.64 -8.78
CA SER A 18 -14.01 -12.76 -8.04
C SER A 18 -13.44 -12.83 -6.63
N LYS A 19 -14.27 -13.30 -5.70
CA LYS A 19 -13.86 -13.60 -4.33
C LYS A 19 -13.90 -15.10 -4.14
N ARG A 20 -12.93 -15.62 -3.37
CA ARG A 20 -12.96 -17.02 -2.91
C ARG A 20 -14.23 -17.28 -2.11
N ALA A 21 -14.73 -18.53 -2.18
CA ALA A 21 -15.94 -18.94 -1.47
C ALA A 21 -15.81 -18.71 0.03
N ALA A 22 -16.94 -18.44 0.71
CA ALA A 22 -16.94 -18.07 2.13
C ALA A 22 -16.33 -19.16 3.00
N GLU A 23 -16.64 -20.42 2.69
CA GLU A 23 -16.18 -21.61 3.39
C GLU A 23 -14.66 -21.79 3.20
N GLN A 24 -14.13 -21.49 2.00
CA GLN A 24 -12.71 -21.63 1.71
C GLN A 24 -11.87 -20.54 2.40
N ARG A 25 -12.34 -19.29 2.38
CA ARG A 25 -11.59 -18.15 2.95
C ARG A 25 -11.70 -18.06 4.48
N ALA A 26 -12.50 -18.90 5.12
CA ALA A 26 -12.58 -19.00 6.57
C ALA A 26 -11.44 -19.88 7.15
N GLU A 27 -10.88 -20.77 6.33
CA GLU A 27 -9.88 -21.78 6.74
C GLU A 27 -8.43 -21.30 6.58
N ASP A 28 -8.20 -20.13 5.98
CA ASP A 28 -6.86 -19.60 5.75
C ASP A 28 -6.81 -18.06 5.79
N PHE A 29 -5.58 -17.52 5.67
CA PHE A 29 -5.31 -16.08 5.64
C PHE A 29 -4.87 -15.58 4.25
N ARG A 30 -5.18 -16.31 3.16
CA ARG A 30 -4.85 -15.87 1.79
C ARG A 30 -5.78 -14.73 1.37
N GLU A 31 -5.35 -13.91 0.41
CA GLU A 31 -6.17 -12.80 -0.11
C GLU A 31 -7.58 -13.28 -0.53
N ILE A 32 -8.62 -12.51 -0.14
CA ILE A 32 -10.02 -12.90 -0.36
C ILE A 32 -10.44 -12.67 -1.82
N ALA A 33 -9.99 -11.56 -2.40
CA ALA A 33 -10.33 -11.16 -3.75
C ALA A 33 -9.16 -11.46 -4.68
N ASP A 34 -9.47 -12.08 -5.81
CA ASP A 34 -8.51 -12.29 -6.88
C ASP A 34 -8.07 -10.96 -7.50
N ARG A 35 -7.06 -11.01 -8.35
CA ARG A 35 -6.78 -9.90 -9.28
C ARG A 35 -7.70 -10.00 -10.50
N TYR A 36 -7.89 -8.89 -11.22
CA TYR A 36 -8.56 -8.96 -12.51
C TYR A 36 -7.76 -9.83 -13.50
N ALA A 37 -8.49 -10.55 -14.35
CA ALA A 37 -7.94 -10.96 -15.64
C ALA A 37 -7.88 -9.74 -16.58
N VAL A 38 -6.92 -9.72 -17.52
CA VAL A 38 -6.70 -8.58 -18.42
C VAL A 38 -8.00 -8.08 -19.08
N PRO A 39 -8.85 -8.93 -19.71
CA PRO A 39 -10.07 -8.44 -20.36
C PRO A 39 -11.03 -7.75 -19.40
N SER A 40 -11.13 -8.23 -18.15
CA SER A 40 -11.98 -7.63 -17.13
C SER A 40 -11.44 -6.29 -16.64
N ALA A 41 -10.11 -6.15 -16.53
CA ALA A 41 -9.49 -4.87 -16.16
C ALA A 41 -9.68 -3.81 -17.24
N GLU A 42 -9.49 -4.17 -18.51
CA GLU A 42 -9.73 -3.28 -19.65
C GLU A 42 -11.19 -2.84 -19.72
N GLU A 43 -12.13 -3.79 -19.61
CA GLU A 43 -13.56 -3.53 -19.63
C GLU A 43 -13.99 -2.60 -18.46
N GLN A 44 -13.57 -2.90 -17.24
CA GLN A 44 -13.95 -2.09 -16.07
C GLN A 44 -13.29 -0.71 -16.10
N SER A 45 -12.09 -0.57 -16.67
CA SER A 45 -11.45 0.72 -16.89
C SER A 45 -12.19 1.56 -17.93
N GLY A 46 -12.71 0.93 -18.99
CA GLY A 46 -13.51 1.57 -20.04
C GLY A 46 -14.83 2.21 -19.56
N ARG A 47 -15.28 1.87 -18.35
CA ARG A 47 -16.44 2.53 -17.71
C ARG A 47 -16.13 3.98 -17.31
N CYS A 48 -14.86 4.38 -17.20
CA CYS A 48 -14.51 5.75 -16.84
C CYS A 48 -15.08 6.77 -17.85
N SER A 49 -15.74 7.80 -17.32
CA SER A 49 -16.36 8.86 -18.11
C SER A 49 -15.37 9.92 -18.62
N GLN A 50 -14.08 9.82 -18.27
CA GLN A 50 -13.05 10.81 -18.63
C GLN A 50 -13.49 12.26 -18.32
N CYS A 51 -14.01 12.47 -17.10
CA CYS A 51 -14.60 13.74 -16.68
C CYS A 51 -13.58 14.89 -16.78
N GLY A 52 -14.02 16.06 -17.24
CA GLY A 52 -13.16 17.26 -17.29
C GLY A 52 -12.69 17.73 -15.90
N VAL A 53 -13.50 17.51 -14.85
CA VAL A 53 -13.10 17.70 -13.45
C VAL A 53 -13.16 16.34 -12.75
N PRO A 54 -12.02 15.63 -12.62
CA PRO A 54 -12.00 14.29 -12.06
C PRO A 54 -12.02 14.32 -10.53
N TYR A 55 -13.22 14.24 -9.94
CA TYR A 55 -13.40 14.17 -8.49
C TYR A 55 -12.68 13.00 -7.82
N CYS A 56 -12.48 11.89 -8.54
CA CYS A 56 -11.70 10.76 -8.06
C CYS A 56 -10.24 11.15 -7.76
N THR A 57 -9.62 12.01 -8.59
CA THR A 57 -8.27 12.56 -8.38
C THR A 57 -8.26 13.57 -7.24
N VAL A 58 -9.26 14.45 -7.16
CA VAL A 58 -9.37 15.46 -6.09
C VAL A 58 -9.47 14.81 -4.71
N HIS A 59 -10.22 13.71 -4.59
CA HIS A 59 -10.44 13.00 -3.32
C HIS A 59 -9.46 11.85 -3.08
N CYS A 60 -8.51 11.63 -3.98
CA CYS A 60 -7.35 10.80 -3.70
C CYS A 60 -6.32 11.67 -2.95
N PRO A 61 -5.86 11.27 -1.74
CA PRO A 61 -4.85 12.05 -1.00
C PRO A 61 -3.51 12.22 -1.72
N LEU A 62 -3.21 11.35 -2.69
CA LEU A 62 -2.00 11.43 -3.53
C LEU A 62 -2.24 12.23 -4.83
N HIS A 63 -3.48 12.64 -5.10
CA HIS A 63 -3.87 13.26 -6.36
C HIS A 63 -3.46 12.45 -7.59
N ASN A 64 -3.59 11.12 -7.50
CA ASN A 64 -3.30 10.19 -8.58
C ASN A 64 -3.96 10.61 -9.91
N HIS A 65 -3.25 10.38 -11.02
CA HIS A 65 -3.72 10.62 -12.39
C HIS A 65 -4.75 9.56 -12.87
N ILE A 66 -5.80 9.38 -12.08
CA ILE A 66 -6.76 8.27 -12.19
C ILE A 66 -7.38 8.15 -13.59
N PRO A 67 -7.96 9.21 -14.19
CA PRO A 67 -8.54 9.09 -15.53
C PRO A 67 -7.52 8.65 -16.58
N ASP A 68 -6.29 9.11 -16.46
CA ASP A 68 -5.24 8.88 -17.45
C ASP A 68 -4.76 7.43 -17.44
N TRP A 69 -4.42 6.88 -16.26
CA TRP A 69 -4.00 5.48 -16.20
C TRP A 69 -5.17 4.51 -16.39
N LEU A 70 -6.42 4.89 -16.09
CA LEU A 70 -7.60 4.10 -16.48
C LEU A 70 -7.75 4.02 -17.99
N ARG A 71 -7.57 5.15 -18.69
CA ARG A 71 -7.60 5.17 -20.16
C ARG A 71 -6.49 4.31 -20.75
N LEU A 72 -5.27 4.46 -20.28
CA LEU A 72 -4.13 3.63 -20.71
C LEU A 72 -4.40 2.15 -20.48
N THR A 73 -5.03 1.80 -19.35
CA THR A 73 -5.45 0.42 -19.08
C THR A 73 -6.46 -0.07 -20.10
N ALA A 74 -7.52 0.70 -20.40
CA ALA A 74 -8.54 0.32 -21.39
C ALA A 74 -8.00 0.21 -22.83
N GLU A 75 -6.90 0.91 -23.14
CA GLU A 75 -6.16 0.84 -24.41
C GLU A 75 -5.14 -0.32 -24.46
N GLY A 76 -4.99 -1.10 -23.38
CA GLY A 76 -4.00 -2.20 -23.29
C GLY A 76 -2.56 -1.73 -23.05
N ARG A 77 -2.34 -0.45 -22.75
CA ARG A 77 -1.03 0.17 -22.54
C ARG A 77 -0.58 0.05 -21.08
N LEU A 78 -0.50 -1.19 -20.59
CA LEU A 78 -0.39 -1.50 -19.16
C LEU A 78 0.90 -0.98 -18.51
N ARG A 79 2.04 -1.00 -19.22
CA ARG A 79 3.30 -0.46 -18.70
C ARG A 79 3.19 1.04 -18.43
N GLU A 80 2.66 1.80 -19.38
CA GLU A 80 2.46 3.24 -19.23
C GLU A 80 1.44 3.57 -18.14
N ALA A 81 0.37 2.77 -18.03
CA ALA A 81 -0.62 2.90 -16.96
C ALA A 81 0.03 2.72 -15.58
N TYR A 82 0.86 1.68 -15.42
CA TYR A 82 1.63 1.44 -14.21
C TYR A 82 2.59 2.58 -13.89
N GLU A 83 3.41 3.02 -14.86
CA GLU A 83 4.39 4.09 -14.68
C GLU A 83 3.69 5.38 -14.20
N LEU A 84 2.53 5.71 -14.78
CA LEU A 84 1.76 6.87 -14.38
C LEU A 84 1.12 6.72 -12.98
N SER A 85 0.61 5.54 -12.63
CA SER A 85 0.11 5.26 -11.27
C SER A 85 1.22 5.37 -10.21
N ASN A 86 2.40 4.81 -10.51
CA ASN A 86 3.56 4.83 -9.60
C ASN A 86 4.26 6.20 -9.54
N SER A 87 3.89 7.16 -10.40
CA SER A 87 4.48 8.52 -10.38
C SER A 87 4.15 9.33 -9.14
N THR A 88 3.01 9.04 -8.48
CA THR A 88 2.57 9.76 -7.26
C THR A 88 2.63 8.92 -5.98
N SER A 89 2.95 7.62 -6.10
CA SER A 89 2.99 6.67 -4.99
C SER A 89 4.16 5.70 -5.12
N THR A 90 4.88 5.45 -4.03
CA THR A 90 5.93 4.41 -3.98
C THR A 90 5.38 3.02 -3.67
N MET A 91 4.08 2.91 -3.33
CA MET A 91 3.43 1.65 -2.90
C MET A 91 2.01 1.50 -3.49
N PRO A 92 1.78 1.73 -4.79
CA PRO A 92 0.44 1.69 -5.38
C PRO A 92 -0.22 0.30 -5.27
N GLU A 93 0.54 -0.79 -5.27
CA GLU A 93 0.04 -2.15 -5.08
C GLU A 93 -0.54 -2.38 -3.66
N ILE A 94 -0.07 -1.61 -2.69
CA ILE A 94 -0.59 -1.63 -1.32
C ILE A 94 -1.85 -0.77 -1.26
N CYS A 95 -1.79 0.45 -1.79
CA CYS A 95 -2.93 1.37 -1.85
C CYS A 95 -4.15 0.74 -2.54
N GLY A 96 -3.97 0.10 -3.69
CA GLY A 96 -5.04 -0.58 -4.41
C GLY A 96 -5.74 -1.70 -3.61
N ARG A 97 -5.04 -2.28 -2.62
CA ARG A 97 -5.58 -3.33 -1.74
C ARG A 97 -6.29 -2.80 -0.50
N ILE A 98 -5.75 -1.76 0.15
CA ILE A 98 -6.15 -1.39 1.52
C ILE A 98 -6.74 0.01 1.67
N CYS A 99 -6.65 0.88 0.65
CA CYS A 99 -7.32 2.17 0.70
C CYS A 99 -8.84 1.95 0.90
N PRO A 100 -9.52 2.79 1.69
CA PRO A 100 -10.98 2.79 1.77
C PRO A 100 -11.55 3.53 0.55
N GLN A 101 -11.56 2.91 -0.63
CA GLN A 101 -11.90 3.61 -1.88
C GLN A 101 -13.33 4.18 -1.87
N ASP A 102 -14.25 3.51 -1.17
CA ASP A 102 -15.64 3.95 -0.92
C ASP A 102 -15.73 5.31 -0.22
N ARG A 103 -14.68 5.74 0.48
CA ARG A 103 -14.61 7.05 1.15
C ARG A 103 -13.64 8.02 0.48
N LEU A 104 -12.94 7.56 -0.55
CA LEU A 104 -11.91 8.30 -1.26
C LEU A 104 -12.28 8.42 -2.74
N CYS A 105 -11.52 7.79 -3.63
CA CYS A 105 -11.63 7.95 -5.07
C CYS A 105 -12.93 7.37 -5.67
N GLU A 106 -13.35 6.17 -5.23
CA GLU A 106 -14.56 5.50 -5.77
C GLU A 106 -15.84 6.14 -5.23
N GLY A 107 -15.87 6.47 -3.94
CA GLY A 107 -17.01 7.16 -3.33
C GLY A 107 -17.29 8.56 -3.87
N ASN A 108 -16.32 9.16 -4.57
CA ASN A 108 -16.44 10.46 -5.22
C ASN A 108 -16.43 10.36 -6.75
N CYS A 109 -16.58 9.16 -7.31
CA CYS A 109 -16.66 8.97 -8.75
C CYS A 109 -17.96 9.59 -9.30
N VAL A 110 -17.90 10.38 -10.38
CA VAL A 110 -19.10 11.05 -10.93
C VAL A 110 -20.20 10.05 -11.33
N ILE A 111 -19.81 8.88 -11.84
CA ILE A 111 -20.78 7.86 -12.26
C ILE A 111 -21.37 7.06 -11.09
N GLU A 112 -20.77 7.15 -9.89
CA GLU A 112 -21.38 6.64 -8.65
C GLU A 112 -22.62 7.48 -8.32
N PHE A 113 -22.46 8.81 -8.29
CA PHE A 113 -23.55 9.73 -7.96
C PHE A 113 -24.72 9.72 -8.96
N SER A 114 -24.47 9.31 -10.20
CA SER A 114 -25.52 9.15 -11.21
C SER A 114 -26.18 7.77 -11.21
N GLY A 115 -25.83 6.89 -10.27
CA GLY A 115 -26.46 5.58 -10.07
C GLY A 115 -25.94 4.47 -10.99
N HIS A 116 -24.83 4.67 -11.70
CA HIS A 116 -24.24 3.66 -12.58
C HIS A 116 -23.21 2.77 -11.87
N GLY A 117 -22.87 3.09 -10.61
CA GLY A 117 -21.81 2.47 -9.83
C GLY A 117 -20.42 2.99 -10.23
N ALA A 118 -19.56 3.25 -9.26
CA ALA A 118 -18.21 3.76 -9.47
C ALA A 118 -17.37 2.89 -10.42
N VAL A 119 -16.33 3.48 -11.02
CA VAL A 119 -15.23 2.68 -11.60
C VAL A 119 -14.50 2.00 -10.44
N THR A 120 -14.09 0.73 -10.60
CA THR A 120 -13.37 -0.06 -9.57
C THR A 120 -11.88 0.31 -9.50
N ILE A 121 -11.61 1.59 -9.26
CA ILE A 121 -10.29 2.24 -9.29
C ILE A 121 -9.24 1.46 -8.51
N GLY A 122 -9.52 1.06 -7.26
CA GLY A 122 -8.55 0.34 -6.44
C GLY A 122 -8.19 -1.04 -6.99
N SER A 123 -9.18 -1.73 -7.58
CA SER A 123 -8.95 -3.04 -8.19
C SER A 123 -8.14 -2.95 -9.48
N VAL A 124 -8.31 -1.89 -10.27
CA VAL A 124 -7.47 -1.62 -11.45
C VAL A 124 -6.05 -1.21 -11.04
N GLU A 125 -5.88 -0.38 -10.01
CA GLU A 125 -4.57 -0.01 -9.46
C GLU A 125 -3.79 -1.25 -8.98
N LYS A 126 -4.46 -2.16 -8.26
CA LYS A 126 -3.90 -3.48 -7.89
C LYS A 126 -3.48 -4.28 -9.13
N PHE A 127 -4.35 -4.36 -10.14
CA PHE A 127 -4.10 -5.13 -11.35
C PHE A 127 -2.86 -4.63 -12.11
N ILE A 128 -2.79 -3.36 -12.48
CA ILE A 128 -1.67 -2.82 -13.27
C ILE A 128 -0.33 -2.94 -12.53
N THR A 129 -0.34 -2.80 -11.21
CA THR A 129 0.87 -2.88 -10.39
C THR A 129 1.33 -4.32 -10.17
N ASP A 130 0.41 -5.27 -9.93
CA ASP A 130 0.76 -6.68 -9.84
C ASP A 130 1.28 -7.21 -11.20
N THR A 131 0.66 -6.80 -12.32
CA THR A 131 1.19 -7.11 -13.66
C THR A 131 2.59 -6.54 -13.87
N ALA A 132 2.85 -5.30 -13.45
CA ALA A 132 4.18 -4.70 -13.57
C ALA A 132 5.25 -5.46 -12.79
N TRP A 133 4.91 -6.02 -11.62
CA TRP A 133 5.83 -6.87 -10.86
C TRP A 133 6.09 -8.21 -11.57
N GLU A 134 5.07 -8.84 -12.14
CA GLU A 134 5.21 -10.12 -12.86
C GLU A 134 6.02 -9.99 -14.15
N GLU A 135 5.82 -8.89 -14.88
CA GLU A 135 6.50 -8.59 -16.14
C GLU A 135 7.91 -7.98 -15.92
N GLY A 136 8.31 -7.74 -14.67
CA GLY A 136 9.62 -7.17 -14.33
C GLY A 136 9.77 -5.69 -14.67
N TRP A 137 8.68 -4.94 -14.82
CA TRP A 137 8.70 -3.50 -15.10
C TRP A 137 8.98 -2.64 -13.86
N VAL A 138 8.91 -3.22 -12.67
CA VAL A 138 9.32 -2.54 -11.43
C VAL A 138 10.84 -2.54 -11.34
N GLU A 139 11.45 -1.52 -11.94
CA GLU A 139 12.91 -1.34 -12.00
C GLU A 139 13.50 -1.02 -10.60
N PRO A 140 14.78 -1.34 -10.35
CA PRO A 140 15.49 -0.92 -9.14
C PRO A 140 15.39 0.59 -8.88
N VAL A 141 15.54 1.01 -7.62
CA VAL A 141 15.56 2.44 -7.29
C VAL A 141 16.74 3.10 -8.00
N VAL A 142 16.46 4.12 -8.81
CA VAL A 142 17.50 4.95 -9.43
C VAL A 142 18.11 5.86 -8.37
N VAL A 143 19.32 5.51 -7.92
CA VAL A 143 20.05 6.27 -6.90
C VAL A 143 20.66 7.52 -7.52
N GLY A 144 20.36 8.68 -6.92
CA GLY A 144 20.94 9.96 -7.35
C GLY A 144 22.43 10.09 -7.01
N PRO A 145 23.11 11.12 -7.55
CA PRO A 145 24.51 11.39 -7.23
C PRO A 145 24.71 11.55 -5.72
N ALA A 146 25.76 10.92 -5.19
CA ALA A 146 26.04 10.93 -3.76
C ALA A 146 26.14 12.36 -3.21
N ARG A 147 25.38 12.65 -2.15
CA ARG A 147 25.38 13.94 -1.46
C ARG A 147 26.44 14.05 -0.37
N GLY A 148 26.99 12.92 0.08
CA GLY A 148 27.88 12.87 1.25
C GLY A 148 27.17 13.22 2.55
N GLN A 149 25.84 13.06 2.60
CA GLN A 149 24.99 13.34 3.76
C GLN A 149 24.11 12.13 4.03
N SER A 150 23.79 11.90 5.31
CA SER A 150 23.00 10.77 5.77
C SER A 150 21.69 11.16 6.44
N VAL A 151 20.68 10.30 6.28
CA VAL A 151 19.35 10.45 6.86
C VAL A 151 19.02 9.22 7.70
N GLY A 152 18.74 9.44 8.99
CA GLY A 152 18.21 8.42 9.88
C GLY A 152 16.68 8.48 9.94
N ILE A 153 16.00 7.35 9.74
CA ILE A 153 14.55 7.24 9.75
C ILE A 153 14.14 6.29 10.88
N ILE A 154 13.38 6.79 11.85
CA ILE A 154 12.92 6.00 13.01
C ILE A 154 11.52 5.47 12.73
N GLY A 155 11.42 4.19 12.37
CA GLY A 155 10.21 3.47 12.03
C GLY A 155 10.17 3.06 10.56
N ALA A 156 9.94 1.78 10.30
CA ALA A 156 9.86 1.17 8.97
C ALA A 156 8.40 0.98 8.49
N GLY A 157 7.48 1.83 8.93
CA GLY A 157 6.10 1.88 8.39
C GLY A 157 6.02 2.58 7.03
N PRO A 158 4.82 2.75 6.46
CA PRO A 158 4.63 3.36 5.14
C PRO A 158 5.35 4.70 4.96
N ALA A 159 5.25 5.59 5.95
CA ALA A 159 5.91 6.91 5.91
C ALA A 159 7.44 6.80 5.88
N GLY A 160 8.00 5.89 6.68
CA GLY A 160 9.44 5.66 6.73
C GLY A 160 9.96 5.05 5.43
N LEU A 161 9.26 4.05 4.87
CA LEU A 161 9.65 3.40 3.61
C LEU A 161 9.56 4.37 2.42
N ALA A 162 8.48 5.15 2.31
CA ALA A 162 8.36 6.15 1.26
C ALA A 162 9.46 7.21 1.35
N THR A 163 9.74 7.72 2.56
CA THR A 163 10.83 8.67 2.77
C THR A 163 12.18 8.06 2.39
N ALA A 164 12.43 6.82 2.79
CA ALA A 164 13.69 6.13 2.51
C ALA A 164 13.93 6.02 1.00
N GLU A 165 12.90 5.66 0.23
CA GLU A 165 12.97 5.59 -1.22
C GLU A 165 13.29 6.95 -1.86
N TYR A 166 12.55 8.01 -1.51
CA TYR A 166 12.80 9.35 -2.05
C TYR A 166 14.19 9.88 -1.68
N MET A 167 14.60 9.77 -0.41
CA MET A 167 15.91 10.23 0.03
C MET A 167 17.04 9.46 -0.66
N ARG A 168 16.86 8.16 -0.87
CA ARG A 168 17.85 7.37 -1.61
C ARG A 168 17.92 7.78 -3.07
N GLY A 169 16.77 8.02 -3.70
CA GLY A 169 16.69 8.59 -5.06
C GLY A 169 17.36 9.96 -5.19
N TYR A 170 17.36 10.76 -4.12
CA TYR A 170 18.08 12.04 -4.08
C TYR A 170 19.58 11.93 -3.76
N GLY A 171 20.10 10.72 -3.55
CA GLY A 171 21.54 10.47 -3.34
C GLY A 171 22.02 10.57 -1.90
N TYR A 172 21.10 10.53 -0.92
CA TYR A 172 21.46 10.45 0.51
C TYR A 172 21.82 9.02 0.92
N ASP A 173 22.63 8.88 1.96
CA ASP A 173 22.87 7.62 2.65
C ASP A 173 21.77 7.41 3.71
N VAL A 174 20.94 6.38 3.52
CA VAL A 174 19.70 6.21 4.28
C VAL A 174 19.81 5.04 5.24
N HIS A 175 19.50 5.29 6.51
CA HIS A 175 19.41 4.28 7.56
C HIS A 175 18.01 4.26 8.17
N VAL A 176 17.35 3.11 8.18
CA VAL A 176 16.03 2.91 8.77
C VAL A 176 16.18 2.09 10.04
N TYR A 177 15.68 2.60 11.16
CA TYR A 177 15.69 1.96 12.47
C TYR A 177 14.27 1.48 12.81
N ASP A 178 14.08 0.19 13.04
CA ASP A 178 12.78 -0.36 13.47
C ASP A 178 12.94 -1.33 14.63
N ARG A 179 12.03 -1.24 15.60
CA ARG A 179 12.05 -2.08 16.80
C ARG A 179 11.66 -3.53 16.52
N HIS A 180 10.97 -3.81 15.41
CA HIS A 180 10.54 -5.16 15.06
C HIS A 180 11.58 -5.84 14.15
N ASP A 181 11.48 -7.17 14.06
CA ASP A 181 12.35 -8.02 13.26
C ASP A 181 12.08 -7.93 11.74
N ARG A 182 10.93 -7.37 11.32
CA ARG A 182 10.56 -7.16 9.92
C ARG A 182 10.09 -5.72 9.67
N ALA A 183 10.55 -5.13 8.58
CA ALA A 183 10.08 -3.83 8.12
C ALA A 183 8.61 -3.88 7.65
N GLY A 184 7.98 -2.72 7.43
CA GLY A 184 6.59 -2.58 6.99
C GLY A 184 5.63 -2.08 8.07
N GLY A 185 6.04 -2.07 9.35
CA GLY A 185 5.20 -1.60 10.46
C GLY A 185 3.85 -2.34 10.51
N LEU A 186 2.75 -1.60 10.61
CA LEU A 186 1.40 -2.21 10.62
C LEU A 186 0.99 -2.87 9.30
N LEU A 187 1.66 -2.60 8.17
CA LEU A 187 1.45 -3.39 6.96
C LEU A 187 1.85 -4.85 7.20
N THR A 188 2.88 -5.07 8.02
CA THR A 188 3.41 -6.39 8.35
C THR A 188 2.70 -6.99 9.56
N TYR A 189 2.55 -6.26 10.66
CA TYR A 189 2.05 -6.81 11.93
C TYR A 189 0.57 -6.51 12.22
N GLY A 190 -0.03 -5.50 11.59
CA GLY A 190 -1.41 -5.09 11.87
C GLY A 190 -2.43 -5.64 10.87
N ILE A 191 -2.26 -5.29 9.59
CA ILE A 191 -3.22 -5.64 8.53
C ILE A 191 -3.17 -7.15 8.29
N PRO A 192 -4.29 -7.90 8.35
CA PRO A 192 -4.27 -9.34 8.11
C PRO A 192 -3.87 -9.74 6.69
N GLY A 193 -3.26 -10.92 6.55
CA GLY A 193 -2.85 -11.48 5.24
C GLY A 193 -3.98 -11.55 4.21
N PHE A 194 -5.21 -11.82 4.66
CA PHE A 194 -6.36 -11.94 3.77
C PHE A 194 -6.80 -10.62 3.11
N LYS A 195 -6.26 -9.48 3.58
CA LYS A 195 -6.38 -8.15 2.95
C LYS A 195 -5.11 -7.73 2.21
N LEU A 196 -3.95 -8.04 2.77
CA LEU A 196 -2.63 -7.66 2.23
C LEU A 196 -1.63 -8.77 2.53
N GLU A 197 -1.28 -9.53 1.50
CA GLU A 197 -0.28 -10.58 1.66
C GLU A 197 1.10 -10.00 1.99
N LYS A 198 1.83 -10.68 2.89
CA LYS A 198 3.10 -10.17 3.40
C LYS A 198 4.18 -10.11 2.33
N TYR A 199 4.14 -11.01 1.36
CA TYR A 199 5.11 -10.98 0.26
C TYR A 199 5.06 -9.67 -0.54
N VAL A 200 3.87 -9.03 -0.66
CA VAL A 200 3.69 -7.75 -1.35
C VAL A 200 4.47 -6.64 -0.63
N VAL A 201 4.47 -6.65 0.70
CA VAL A 201 5.26 -5.71 1.50
C VAL A 201 6.74 -6.07 1.44
N MET A 202 7.09 -7.35 1.56
CA MET A 202 8.49 -7.80 1.63
C MET A 202 9.25 -7.58 0.33
N ARG A 203 8.63 -7.80 -0.84
CA ARG A 203 9.27 -7.50 -2.14
C ARG A 203 9.63 -6.02 -2.28
N ARG A 204 8.78 -5.13 -1.75
CA ARG A 204 9.03 -3.69 -1.74
C ARG A 204 10.19 -3.33 -0.81
N VAL A 205 10.22 -3.90 0.39
CA VAL A 205 11.34 -3.73 1.33
C VAL A 205 12.64 -4.24 0.73
N GLU A 206 12.63 -5.37 0.03
CA GLU A 206 13.83 -5.93 -0.58
C GLU A 206 14.38 -5.02 -1.68
N ARG A 207 13.51 -4.51 -2.57
CA ARG A 207 13.89 -3.50 -3.56
C ARG A 207 14.55 -2.26 -2.94
N LEU A 208 14.12 -1.85 -1.73
CA LEU A 208 14.76 -0.74 -1.01
C LEU A 208 16.12 -1.12 -0.43
N LYS A 209 16.29 -2.34 0.07
CA LYS A 209 17.60 -2.85 0.52
C LYS A 209 18.59 -2.94 -0.63
N GLU A 210 18.15 -3.43 -1.79
CA GLU A 210 18.94 -3.51 -3.02
C GLU A 210 19.41 -2.13 -3.49
N ALA A 211 18.65 -1.07 -3.18
CA ALA A 211 19.04 0.33 -3.43
C ALA A 211 20.17 0.83 -2.50
N GLY A 212 20.62 0.03 -1.54
CA GLY A 212 21.63 0.38 -0.55
C GLY A 212 21.07 1.05 0.71
N ILE A 213 19.76 0.99 0.95
CA ILE A 213 19.16 1.48 2.20
C ILE A 213 19.47 0.46 3.31
N VAL A 214 20.03 0.93 4.43
CA VAL A 214 20.42 0.08 5.56
C VAL A 214 19.28 -0.03 6.56
N PHE A 215 18.78 -1.24 6.79
CA PHE A 215 17.75 -1.52 7.78
C PHE A 215 18.34 -2.08 9.07
N HIS A 216 18.25 -1.31 10.16
CA HIS A 216 18.56 -1.71 11.52
C HIS A 216 17.29 -2.22 12.19
N GLN A 217 17.07 -3.53 12.09
CA GLN A 217 15.89 -4.21 12.63
C GLN A 217 16.16 -4.69 14.06
N SER A 218 15.09 -4.94 14.83
CA SER A 218 15.19 -5.23 16.27
C SER A 218 15.94 -4.14 17.04
N PHE A 219 15.85 -2.90 16.57
CA PHE A 219 16.53 -1.74 17.13
C PHE A 219 15.51 -0.71 17.61
N GLU A 220 15.44 -0.51 18.92
CA GLU A 220 14.50 0.39 19.58
C GLU A 220 15.19 1.67 20.03
N VAL A 221 14.89 2.77 19.33
CA VAL A 221 15.33 4.11 19.75
C VAL A 221 14.67 4.47 21.08
N GLY A 222 15.48 4.85 22.05
CA GLY A 222 15.11 5.02 23.46
C GLY A 222 15.63 3.91 24.37
N ARG A 223 15.92 2.72 23.82
CA ARG A 223 16.57 1.60 24.53
C ARG A 223 17.98 1.34 24.03
N ASP A 224 18.13 1.16 22.72
CA ASP A 224 19.37 0.71 22.08
C ASP A 224 20.25 1.90 21.62
N ALA A 225 19.63 3.07 21.40
CA ALA A 225 20.29 4.38 21.32
C ALA A 225 19.30 5.50 21.68
N SER A 226 19.82 6.58 22.24
CA SER A 226 19.12 7.83 22.45
C SER A 226 18.92 8.60 21.14
N LEU A 227 17.99 9.56 21.14
CA LEU A 227 17.79 10.46 20.00
C LEU A 227 19.04 11.31 19.74
N ASP A 228 19.74 11.74 20.78
CA ASP A 228 20.94 12.58 20.65
C ASP A 228 22.09 11.82 19.98
N GLU A 229 22.25 10.53 20.28
CA GLU A 229 23.23 9.68 19.58
C GLU A 229 22.89 9.54 18.09
N LEU A 230 21.61 9.41 17.73
CA LEU A 230 21.22 9.37 16.32
C LEU A 230 21.42 10.72 15.62
N ARG A 231 21.15 11.84 16.31
CA ARG A 231 21.42 13.19 15.78
C ARG A 231 22.91 13.46 15.58
N ALA A 232 23.78 12.81 16.35
CA ALA A 232 25.23 12.89 16.15
C ALA A 232 25.72 12.02 14.98
N ARG A 233 24.97 10.95 14.63
CA ARG A 233 25.31 10.03 13.52
C ARG A 233 24.80 10.47 12.16
N HIS A 234 23.70 11.23 12.11
CA HIS A 234 23.03 11.61 10.87
C HIS A 234 22.83 13.10 10.74
N ASP A 235 22.92 13.60 9.52
CA ASP A 235 22.68 15.01 9.20
C ASP A 235 21.21 15.40 9.41
N THR A 236 20.28 14.46 9.26
CA THR A 236 18.85 14.67 9.47
C THR A 236 18.18 13.41 10.00
N ILE A 237 17.14 13.60 10.83
CA ILE A 237 16.33 12.51 11.37
C ILE A 237 14.85 12.73 11.01
N LEU A 238 14.19 11.66 10.54
CA LEU A 238 12.72 11.57 10.46
C LEU A 238 12.20 10.65 11.58
N ILE A 239 11.16 11.10 12.29
CA ILE A 239 10.42 10.27 13.25
C ILE A 239 9.13 9.78 12.58
N ALA A 240 9.07 8.49 12.27
CA ALA A 240 7.97 7.81 11.57
C ALA A 240 7.47 6.58 12.37
N THR A 241 7.45 6.68 13.70
CA THR A 241 7.15 5.56 14.60
C THR A 241 5.69 5.13 14.62
N GLY A 242 4.76 5.97 14.14
CA GLY A 242 3.33 5.69 14.21
C GLY A 242 2.77 5.74 15.64
N VAL A 243 1.66 5.05 15.89
CA VAL A 243 0.94 5.07 17.17
C VAL A 243 0.74 3.65 17.67
N TYR A 244 1.37 3.31 18.80
CA TYR A 244 1.34 1.97 19.38
C TYR A 244 0.61 1.86 20.73
N LYS A 245 0.36 2.98 21.41
CA LYS A 245 -0.33 2.97 22.70
C LYS A 245 -1.82 2.69 22.50
N ALA A 246 -2.28 1.53 22.93
CA ALA A 246 -3.69 1.19 22.94
C ALA A 246 -4.51 2.11 23.88
N ARG A 247 -5.80 2.24 23.58
CA ARG A 247 -6.76 2.95 24.45
C ARG A 247 -7.54 1.91 25.26
N GLY A 248 -7.40 1.96 26.57
CA GLY A 248 -8.23 1.19 27.48
C GLY A 248 -9.60 1.82 27.70
N ILE A 249 -10.58 0.99 28.07
CA ILE A 249 -11.88 1.42 28.61
C ILE A 249 -11.86 1.28 30.14
N LYS A 250 -12.64 2.09 30.85
CA LYS A 250 -12.88 1.94 32.29
C LYS A 250 -14.27 1.34 32.50
N ALA A 251 -14.34 0.03 32.67
CA ALA A 251 -15.57 -0.69 32.93
C ALA A 251 -15.30 -1.95 33.78
N PRO A 252 -16.29 -2.47 34.50
CA PRO A 252 -16.18 -3.79 35.15
C PRO A 252 -15.80 -4.87 34.13
N GLY A 253 -14.89 -5.77 34.51
CA GLY A 253 -14.41 -6.87 33.65
C GLY A 253 -13.16 -6.56 32.81
N VAL A 254 -12.64 -5.33 32.85
CA VAL A 254 -11.30 -5.02 32.29
C VAL A 254 -10.23 -5.79 33.06
N GLY A 255 -9.37 -6.52 32.33
CA GLY A 255 -8.36 -7.41 32.91
C GLY A 255 -8.84 -8.85 33.16
N ALA A 256 -10.08 -9.18 32.82
CA ALA A 256 -10.55 -10.57 32.81
C ALA A 256 -9.78 -11.41 31.77
N SER A 257 -9.63 -12.71 32.05
CA SER A 257 -9.03 -13.65 31.09
C SER A 257 -9.80 -13.64 29.77
N GLY A 258 -9.08 -13.64 28.65
CA GLY A 258 -9.65 -13.54 27.29
C GLY A 258 -9.85 -12.12 26.78
N VAL A 259 -9.69 -11.08 27.61
CA VAL A 259 -9.68 -9.69 27.14
C VAL A 259 -8.26 -9.31 26.71
N VAL A 260 -8.02 -9.25 25.40
CA VAL A 260 -6.70 -8.95 24.82
C VAL A 260 -6.72 -7.66 24.02
N GLU A 261 -5.59 -6.95 23.99
CA GLU A 261 -5.43 -5.80 23.12
C GLU A 261 -5.39 -6.23 21.65
N ALA A 262 -6.05 -5.46 20.78
CA ALA A 262 -6.17 -5.81 19.37
C ALA A 262 -4.79 -5.91 18.68
N LEU A 263 -3.85 -5.02 19.02
CA LEU A 263 -2.54 -5.03 18.40
C LEU A 263 -1.73 -6.28 18.80
N ASP A 264 -1.81 -6.71 20.05
CA ASP A 264 -1.11 -7.92 20.52
C ASP A 264 -1.64 -9.16 19.80
N TYR A 265 -2.96 -9.28 19.71
CA TYR A 265 -3.62 -10.38 18.99
C TYR A 265 -3.25 -10.39 17.50
N LEU A 266 -3.36 -9.25 16.82
CA LEU A 266 -3.04 -9.13 15.40
C LEU A 266 -1.55 -9.37 15.13
N THR A 267 -0.67 -8.87 15.99
CA THR A 267 0.77 -9.07 15.86
C THR A 267 1.10 -10.55 15.97
N ALA A 268 0.55 -11.26 16.95
CA ALA A 268 0.75 -12.70 17.12
C ALA A 268 0.20 -13.52 15.94
N SER A 269 -0.94 -13.12 15.38
CA SER A 269 -1.53 -13.77 14.20
C SER A 269 -0.70 -13.52 12.93
N ASN A 270 -0.23 -12.29 12.71
CA ASN A 270 0.49 -11.88 11.49
C ASN A 270 2.00 -12.17 11.52
N SER A 271 2.59 -12.38 12.69
CA SER A 271 4.00 -12.77 12.82
C SER A 271 4.26 -14.20 12.34
N GLY A 272 3.22 -15.03 12.22
CA GLY A 272 3.34 -16.47 11.98
C GLY A 272 3.76 -17.25 13.24
N THR A 273 3.86 -16.58 14.39
CA THR A 273 4.19 -17.19 15.70
C THR A 273 2.93 -17.54 16.49
N ALA A 274 1.85 -17.94 15.80
CA ALA A 274 0.62 -18.38 16.45
C ALA A 274 0.86 -19.73 17.13
N SER A 275 1.46 -19.70 18.32
CA SER A 275 1.11 -20.61 19.39
C SER A 275 0.34 -19.76 20.40
N PRO A 276 -0.92 -20.08 20.73
CA PRO A 276 -1.52 -19.51 21.91
C PRO A 276 -0.65 -19.97 23.08
N LYS A 277 0.03 -19.03 23.76
CA LYS A 277 0.54 -19.37 25.10
C LYS A 277 -0.68 -19.66 25.97
N PRO A 278 -0.65 -20.76 26.74
CA PRO A 278 -1.78 -21.24 27.53
C PRO A 278 -2.26 -20.21 28.55
#